data_AF-A0A2E5BSU5-F1
#
_entry.id   AF-A0A2E5BSU5-F1
#
_cell.length_a   1.000
_cell.length_b   1.000
_cell.length_c   1.000
_cell.angle_alpha   90.00
_cell.angle_beta   90.00
_cell.angle_gamma   90.00
#
_symmetry.space_group_name_H-M   'P 1'
#
loop_
_entity.id
_entity.type
_entity.pdbx_description
1 polymer ?
#
loop_
_entity_poly.entity_id
_entity_poly.type
_entity_poly.pdbx_seq_one_letter_code
_entity_poly.pdbx_strand_id
1 'polypeptide(L)'
;MSEPSRRDEFLIAMYNQLMNDINRHIVIIWQSIGTLVAAAAAFGFVEKQILSIDVAASIVLATVVWMLAHIYDASHWYNRNLVIIANIERQFLLKEDLKEVHYYFGKHRPKGAMISHLRIQKNLGLSIALIVLVSLAYVRLGAVLFGTEEFSVEMCLPWLVAAIGIWIWVLVARDSRKKYEEFLRNSPGRDVNTEGIAYEVGHGHSKINQ
;
A
#
# COMPACT_ATOMS: atom_id res chain seq x y z
N MET A 1 29.34 -0.69 33.12
CA MET A 1 28.40 -1.17 32.08
C MET A 1 28.79 -2.60 31.78
N SER A 2 27.85 -3.55 31.84
CA SER A 2 28.11 -4.92 31.36
C SER A 2 28.36 -4.90 29.86
N GLU A 3 29.27 -5.76 29.38
CA GLU A 3 29.43 -6.04 27.95
C GLU A 3 28.06 -6.40 27.33
N PRO A 4 27.74 -5.93 26.10
CA PRO A 4 26.52 -6.31 25.42
C PRO A 4 26.47 -7.83 25.29
N SER A 5 25.31 -8.43 25.54
CA SER A 5 25.17 -9.87 25.28
C SER A 5 25.19 -10.12 23.76
N ARG A 6 25.58 -11.32 23.33
CA ARG A 6 25.48 -11.74 21.91
C ARG A 6 24.07 -11.53 21.33
N ARG A 7 23.04 -11.60 22.19
CA ARG A 7 21.66 -11.31 21.82
C ARG A 7 21.46 -9.83 21.52
N ASP A 8 22.04 -8.94 22.32
CA ASP A 8 21.89 -7.49 22.13
C ASP A 8 22.56 -7.05 20.84
N GLU A 9 23.76 -7.55 20.55
CA GLU A 9 24.44 -7.34 19.27
C GLU A 9 23.58 -7.80 18.08
N PHE A 10 23.00 -8.99 18.17
CA PHE A 10 22.11 -9.52 17.13
C PHE A 10 20.87 -8.63 16.91
N LEU A 11 20.24 -8.18 17.98
CA LEU A 11 19.05 -7.33 17.90
C LEU A 11 19.37 -5.94 17.33
N ILE A 12 20.51 -5.36 17.69
CA ILE A 12 20.98 -4.08 17.13
C ILE A 12 21.28 -4.24 15.63
N ALA A 13 21.97 -5.32 15.23
CA ALA A 13 22.22 -5.59 13.82
C ALA A 13 20.92 -5.77 13.02
N MET A 14 19.94 -6.50 13.58
CA MET A 14 18.62 -6.67 12.98
C MET A 14 17.86 -5.34 12.87
N TYR A 15 17.88 -4.51 13.92
CA TYR A 15 17.29 -3.18 13.92
C TYR A 15 17.87 -2.31 12.80
N ASN A 16 19.20 -2.25 12.69
CA ASN A 16 19.89 -1.49 11.65
C ASN A 16 19.51 -1.98 10.25
N GLN A 17 19.45 -3.30 10.05
CA GLN A 17 19.03 -3.87 8.77
C GLN A 17 17.57 -3.51 8.43
N LEU A 18 16.64 -3.59 9.40
CA LEU A 18 15.23 -3.25 9.19
C LEU A 18 15.05 -1.76 8.83
N MET A 19 15.78 -0.87 9.50
CA MET A 19 15.76 0.56 9.17
C MET A 19 16.30 0.83 7.76
N ASN A 20 17.39 0.15 7.38
CA ASN A 20 17.95 0.24 6.02
C ASN A 20 16.97 -0.29 4.97
N ASP A 21 16.29 -1.41 5.24
CA ASP A 21 15.30 -1.99 4.34
C ASP A 21 14.09 -1.06 4.16
N ILE A 22 13.61 -0.44 5.24
CA ILE A 22 12.53 0.56 5.17
C ILE A 22 12.92 1.73 4.27
N ASN A 23 14.12 2.28 4.44
CA ASN A 23 14.62 3.38 3.61
C ASN A 23 14.66 3.00 2.13
N ARG A 24 15.17 1.80 1.81
CA ARG A 24 15.24 1.30 0.43
C ARG A 24 13.85 1.07 -0.16
N HIS A 25 12.94 0.51 0.61
CA HIS A 25 11.58 0.22 0.16
C HIS A 25 10.83 1.48 -0.25
N ILE A 26 11.00 2.59 0.49
CA ILE A 26 10.38 3.88 0.14
C ILE A 26 10.82 4.38 -1.24
N VAL A 27 12.09 4.17 -1.61
CA VAL A 27 12.64 4.61 -2.91
C VAL A 27 12.10 3.76 -4.06
N ILE A 28 12.04 2.44 -3.89
CA ILE A 28 11.60 1.49 -4.93
C ILE A 28 10.18 1.79 -5.41
N ILE A 29 9.33 2.30 -4.51
CA ILE A 29 7.95 2.61 -4.83
C ILE A 29 7.83 3.60 -6.02
N TRP A 30 8.79 4.52 -6.22
CA TRP A 30 8.79 5.43 -7.37
C TRP A 30 8.87 4.72 -8.74
N GLN A 31 9.38 3.49 -8.78
CA GLN A 31 9.45 2.69 -10.01
C GLN A 31 8.05 2.35 -10.55
N SER A 32 7.04 2.24 -9.68
CA SER A 32 5.66 1.98 -10.09
C SER A 32 5.06 3.11 -10.94
N ILE A 33 5.48 4.36 -10.70
CA ILE A 33 5.06 5.51 -11.51
C ILE A 33 5.64 5.40 -12.92
N GLY A 34 6.90 4.97 -13.05
CA GLY A 34 7.52 4.71 -14.35
C GLY A 34 6.76 3.64 -15.15
N THR A 35 6.37 2.54 -14.51
CA THR A 35 5.55 1.50 -15.15
C THR A 35 4.19 2.05 -15.61
N LEU A 36 3.57 2.93 -14.82
CA LEU A 36 2.28 3.54 -15.17
C LEU A 36 2.39 4.50 -16.37
N VAL A 37 3.45 5.30 -16.42
CA VAL A 37 3.75 6.18 -17.57
C VAL A 37 4.00 5.33 -18.82
N ALA A 38 4.75 4.23 -18.71
CA ALA A 38 4.98 3.31 -19.80
C ALA A 38 3.68 2.65 -20.30
N ALA A 39 2.76 2.29 -19.39
CA ALA A 39 1.45 1.79 -19.76
C ALA A 39 0.61 2.86 -20.47
N ALA A 40 0.65 4.11 -20.04
CA ALA A 40 -0.04 5.21 -20.71
C ALA A 40 0.49 5.45 -22.14
N ALA A 41 1.77 5.15 -22.41
CA ALA A 41 2.32 5.20 -23.76
C ALA A 41 1.64 4.21 -24.73
N ALA A 42 0.88 3.22 -24.22
CA ALA A 42 0.07 2.33 -25.05
C ALA A 42 -0.93 3.09 -25.95
N PHE A 43 -1.43 4.25 -25.49
CA PHE A 43 -2.33 5.09 -26.28
C PHE A 43 -1.67 5.67 -27.54
N GLY A 44 -0.34 5.86 -27.56
CA GLY A 44 0.37 6.29 -28.77
C GLY A 44 0.36 5.24 -29.89
N PHE A 45 0.10 3.97 -29.57
CA PHE A 45 -0.09 2.90 -30.57
C PHE A 45 -1.51 2.88 -31.14
N VAL A 46 -2.47 3.52 -30.48
CA VAL A 46 -3.85 3.64 -30.97
C VAL A 46 -3.92 4.57 -32.17
N GLU A 47 -3.21 5.70 -32.13
CA GLU A 47 -3.12 6.64 -33.28
C GLU A 47 -2.51 5.98 -34.52
N LYS A 48 -1.61 5.02 -34.31
CA LYS A 48 -0.96 4.25 -35.37
C LYS A 48 -1.77 3.04 -35.84
N GLN A 49 -2.99 2.86 -35.31
CA GLN A 49 -3.85 1.70 -35.57
C GLN A 49 -3.19 0.34 -35.28
N ILE A 50 -2.20 0.32 -34.39
CA ILE A 50 -1.52 -0.92 -33.97
C ILE A 50 -2.34 -1.62 -32.88
N LEU A 51 -2.94 -0.83 -31.98
CA LEU A 51 -3.83 -1.32 -30.92
C LEU A 51 -5.19 -0.64 -31.03
N SER A 52 -6.25 -1.36 -30.67
CA SER A 52 -7.54 -0.72 -30.39
C SER A 52 -7.45 0.09 -29.09
N ILE A 53 -8.32 1.10 -28.97
CA ILE A 53 -8.46 1.88 -27.74
C ILE A 53 -8.86 0.98 -26.55
N ASP A 54 -9.64 -0.07 -26.80
CA ASP A 54 -10.12 -1.02 -25.79
C ASP A 54 -8.96 -1.89 -25.26
N VAL A 55 -8.07 -2.36 -26.14
CA VAL A 55 -6.86 -3.09 -25.72
C VAL A 55 -5.90 -2.17 -24.96
N ALA A 56 -5.65 -0.95 -25.47
CA ALA A 56 -4.76 0.01 -24.81
C ALA A 56 -5.26 0.37 -23.40
N ALA A 57 -6.56 0.67 -23.26
CA ALA A 57 -7.16 0.95 -21.96
C ALA A 57 -7.12 -0.26 -21.01
N SER A 58 -7.31 -1.47 -21.54
CA SER A 58 -7.20 -2.71 -20.75
C SER A 58 -5.79 -2.90 -20.19
N ILE A 59 -4.75 -2.62 -20.96
CA ILE A 59 -3.35 -2.64 -20.50
C ILE A 59 -3.15 -1.64 -19.35
N VAL A 60 -3.61 -0.40 -19.52
CA VAL A 60 -3.49 0.63 -18.48
C VAL A 60 -4.22 0.22 -17.20
N LEU A 61 -5.46 -0.27 -17.31
CA LEU A 61 -6.23 -0.72 -16.16
C LEU A 61 -5.57 -1.91 -15.45
N ALA A 62 -5.05 -2.88 -16.20
CA ALA A 62 -4.31 -4.01 -15.64
C ALA A 62 -3.06 -3.54 -14.89
N THR A 63 -2.31 -2.57 -15.44
CA THR A 63 -1.15 -1.96 -14.76
C THR A 63 -1.57 -1.22 -13.48
N VAL A 64 -2.68 -0.49 -13.48
CA VAL A 64 -3.20 0.16 -12.27
C VAL A 64 -3.54 -0.88 -11.20
N VAL A 65 -4.22 -1.97 -11.57
CA VAL A 65 -4.57 -3.06 -10.64
C VAL A 65 -3.31 -3.68 -10.03
N TRP A 66 -2.31 -3.99 -10.87
CA TRP A 66 -1.02 -4.49 -10.42
C TRP A 66 -0.35 -3.54 -9.43
N MET A 67 -0.31 -2.23 -9.75
CA MET A 67 0.23 -1.20 -8.87
C MET A 67 -0.51 -1.16 -7.52
N LEU A 68 -1.85 -1.18 -7.54
CA LEU A 68 -2.67 -1.19 -6.32
C LEU A 68 -2.38 -2.42 -5.46
N ALA A 69 -2.24 -3.61 -6.07
CA ALA A 69 -1.87 -4.82 -5.35
C ALA A 69 -0.49 -4.68 -4.66
N HIS A 70 0.51 -4.15 -5.37
CA HIS A 70 1.83 -3.89 -4.80
C HIS A 70 1.83 -2.85 -3.69
N ILE A 71 0.99 -1.81 -3.77
CA ILE A 71 0.85 -0.82 -2.70
C ILE A 71 0.34 -1.46 -1.40
N TYR A 72 -0.59 -2.42 -1.49
CA TYR A 72 -1.10 -3.12 -0.30
C TYR A 72 -0.08 -4.10 0.28
N ASP A 73 0.65 -4.82 -0.57
CA ASP A 73 1.74 -5.68 -0.13
C ASP A 73 2.86 -4.87 0.55
N ALA A 74 3.29 -3.77 -0.07
CA ALA A 74 4.23 -2.79 0.48
C ALA A 74 3.77 -2.25 1.85
N SER A 75 2.49 -1.86 1.94
CA SER A 75 1.90 -1.37 3.19
C SER A 75 1.94 -2.42 4.29
N HIS A 76 1.63 -3.69 3.97
CA HIS A 76 1.71 -4.79 4.93
C HIS A 76 3.14 -5.04 5.38
N TRP A 77 4.07 -5.16 4.42
CA TRP A 77 5.49 -5.38 4.68
C TRP A 77 6.08 -4.30 5.59
N TYR A 78 5.76 -3.03 5.31
CA TYR A 78 6.21 -1.89 6.10
C TYR A 78 5.67 -1.93 7.53
N ASN A 79 4.36 -2.18 7.69
CA ASN A 79 3.75 -2.27 9.02
C ASN A 79 4.29 -3.44 9.84
N ARG A 80 4.58 -4.59 9.21
CA ARG A 80 5.22 -5.73 9.89
C ARG A 80 6.60 -5.35 10.41
N ASN A 81 7.43 -4.70 9.58
CA ASN A 81 8.78 -4.30 9.99
C ASN A 81 8.76 -3.26 11.11
N LEU A 82 7.81 -2.31 11.09
CA LEU A 82 7.62 -1.39 12.21
C LEU A 82 7.26 -2.09 13.52
N VAL A 83 6.44 -3.15 13.47
CA VAL A 83 6.11 -3.93 14.67
C VAL A 83 7.36 -4.64 15.19
N ILE A 84 8.20 -5.21 14.31
CA ILE A 84 9.46 -5.84 14.72
C ILE A 84 10.39 -4.81 15.36
N ILE A 85 10.58 -3.65 14.72
CA ILE A 85 11.39 -2.55 15.25
C ILE A 85 10.89 -2.14 16.64
N ALA A 86 9.60 -1.88 16.81
CA ALA A 86 9.02 -1.55 18.10
C ALA A 86 9.23 -2.66 19.15
N ASN A 87 9.17 -3.94 18.74
CA ASN A 87 9.43 -5.06 19.64
C ASN A 87 10.90 -5.13 20.08
N ILE A 88 11.85 -4.78 19.21
CA ILE A 88 13.26 -4.64 19.54
C ILE A 88 13.46 -3.45 20.49
N GLU A 89 12.88 -2.29 20.16
CA GLU A 89 12.95 -1.08 20.97
C GLU A 89 12.49 -1.33 22.41
N ARG A 90 11.38 -2.06 22.61
CA ARG A 90 10.89 -2.48 23.94
C ARG A 90 11.83 -3.41 24.72
N GLN A 91 12.89 -3.94 24.11
CA GLN A 91 13.92 -4.68 24.82
C GLN A 91 14.96 -3.76 25.48
N PHE A 92 15.12 -2.54 24.96
CA PHE A 92 16.20 -1.63 25.32
C PHE A 92 15.70 -0.33 25.95
N LEU A 93 14.57 0.21 25.49
CA LEU A 93 14.01 1.48 25.95
C LEU A 93 13.22 1.30 27.24
N LEU A 94 13.29 2.32 28.09
CA LEU A 94 12.61 2.43 29.37
C LEU A 94 11.25 3.12 29.22
N LYS A 95 10.49 3.20 30.31
CA LYS A 95 9.17 3.87 30.31
C LYS A 95 9.33 5.37 30.04
N GLU A 96 10.38 5.97 30.58
CA GLU A 96 10.70 7.38 30.50
C GLU A 96 10.97 7.80 29.03
N ASP A 97 11.57 6.91 28.25
CA ASP A 97 11.87 7.10 26.82
C ASP A 97 10.61 7.29 25.96
N LEU A 98 9.41 6.93 26.46
CA LEU A 98 8.15 7.24 25.79
C LEU A 98 7.97 8.75 25.59
N LYS A 99 8.50 9.57 26.52
CA LYS A 99 8.48 11.04 26.44
C LYS A 99 9.82 11.60 25.97
N GLU A 100 10.92 11.00 26.40
CA GLU A 100 12.26 11.53 26.14
C GLU A 100 12.76 11.24 24.71
N VAL A 101 12.31 10.14 24.10
CA VAL A 101 12.72 9.72 22.75
C VAL A 101 11.53 9.73 21.78
N HIS A 102 10.60 8.78 21.91
CA HIS A 102 9.34 8.78 21.16
C HIS A 102 8.31 7.81 21.76
N TYR A 103 7.03 8.17 21.69
CA TYR A 103 5.96 7.36 22.27
C TYR A 103 5.57 6.12 21.42
N TYR A 104 6.04 6.03 20.18
CA TYR A 104 5.60 5.03 19.20
C TYR A 104 5.92 3.57 19.57
N PHE A 105 6.99 3.31 20.35
CA PHE A 105 7.33 1.94 20.73
C PHE A 105 6.35 1.39 21.77
N GLY A 106 5.73 2.22 22.60
CA GLY A 106 4.90 1.76 23.73
C GLY A 106 3.64 1.00 23.34
N LYS A 107 3.14 1.15 22.11
CA LYS A 107 1.98 0.39 21.60
C LYS A 107 2.08 0.19 20.10
N HIS A 108 1.59 -0.93 19.57
CA HIS A 108 1.50 -1.06 18.11
C HIS A 108 0.32 -0.28 17.52
N ARG A 109 0.40 0.02 16.22
CA ARG A 109 -0.72 0.59 15.47
C ARG A 109 -1.83 -0.46 15.32
N PRO A 110 -3.10 -0.13 15.60
CA PRO A 110 -4.15 -1.15 15.70
C PRO A 110 -4.67 -1.64 14.34
N LYS A 111 -4.44 -0.89 13.24
CA LYS A 111 -5.10 -1.14 11.95
C LYS A 111 -4.17 -1.28 10.73
N GLY A 112 -2.87 -1.54 10.94
CA GLY A 112 -1.91 -1.72 9.82
C GLY A 112 -2.02 -0.59 8.79
N ALA A 113 -2.15 0.65 9.29
CA ALA A 113 -2.56 1.78 8.46
C ALA A 113 -1.52 2.06 7.37
N MET A 114 -2.00 2.28 6.16
CA MET A 114 -1.16 2.68 5.03
C MET A 114 -0.60 4.08 5.26
N ILE A 115 0.72 4.20 5.14
CA ILE A 115 1.46 5.45 5.24
C ILE A 115 1.08 6.43 4.12
N SER A 116 1.29 7.72 4.39
CA SER A 116 0.76 8.80 3.55
C SER A 116 1.20 8.73 2.09
N HIS A 117 2.47 8.41 1.80
CA HIS A 117 2.94 8.34 0.42
C HIS A 117 2.33 7.18 -0.37
N LEU A 118 2.19 5.99 0.24
CA LEU A 118 1.47 4.86 -0.36
C LEU A 118 0.00 5.21 -0.61
N ARG A 119 -0.62 5.98 0.30
CA ARG A 119 -2.00 6.47 0.12
C ARG A 119 -2.12 7.44 -1.05
N ILE A 120 -1.15 8.35 -1.23
CA ILE A 120 -1.11 9.28 -2.36
C ILE A 120 -1.04 8.50 -3.67
N GLN A 121 -0.19 7.48 -3.76
CA GLN A 121 -0.07 6.66 -4.98
C GLN A 121 -1.29 5.79 -5.25
N LYS A 122 -1.89 5.24 -4.20
CA LYS A 122 -3.18 4.54 -4.31
C LYS A 122 -4.23 5.46 -4.93
N ASN A 123 -4.31 6.69 -4.42
CA ASN A 123 -5.26 7.68 -4.94
C ASN A 123 -4.92 8.07 -6.39
N LEU A 124 -3.64 8.23 -6.73
CA LEU A 124 -3.20 8.48 -8.12
C LEU A 124 -3.64 7.36 -9.06
N GLY A 125 -3.40 6.10 -8.69
CA GLY A 125 -3.83 4.94 -9.48
C GLY A 125 -5.35 4.88 -9.66
N LEU A 126 -6.11 5.10 -8.58
CA LEU A 126 -7.57 5.15 -8.64
C LEU A 126 -8.08 6.29 -9.53
N SER A 127 -7.46 7.47 -9.46
CA SER A 127 -7.81 8.61 -10.32
C SER A 127 -7.55 8.29 -11.80
N ILE A 128 -6.43 7.64 -12.12
CA ILE A 128 -6.11 7.25 -13.50
C ILE A 128 -7.09 6.20 -14.02
N ALA A 129 -7.38 5.16 -13.24
CA ALA A 129 -8.40 4.17 -13.62
C ALA A 129 -9.77 4.83 -13.84
N LEU A 130 -10.18 5.75 -12.97
CA LEU A 130 -11.44 6.48 -13.13
C LEU A 130 -11.46 7.30 -14.43
N ILE A 131 -10.39 8.04 -14.72
CA ILE A 131 -10.29 8.84 -15.96
C ILE A 131 -10.41 7.94 -17.20
N VAL A 132 -9.71 6.80 -17.21
CA VAL A 132 -9.76 5.86 -18.34
C VAL A 132 -11.17 5.28 -18.51
N LEU A 133 -11.80 4.82 -17.43
CA LEU A 133 -13.14 4.23 -17.47
C LEU A 133 -14.21 5.26 -17.88
N VAL A 134 -14.15 6.48 -17.36
CA VAL A 134 -15.08 7.56 -17.73
C VAL A 134 -14.89 7.95 -19.20
N SER A 135 -13.64 8.07 -19.66
CA SER A 135 -13.33 8.36 -21.06
C SER A 135 -13.86 7.26 -22.00
N LEU A 136 -13.66 5.99 -21.64
CA LEU A 136 -14.19 4.85 -22.40
C LEU A 136 -15.72 4.83 -22.41
N ALA A 137 -16.39 5.07 -21.29
CA ALA A 137 -17.84 5.17 -21.24
C ALA A 137 -18.34 6.30 -22.15
N TYR A 138 -17.70 7.46 -22.10
CA TYR A 138 -18.09 8.58 -22.94
C TYR A 138 -17.94 8.27 -24.44
N VAL A 139 -16.78 7.75 -24.86
CA VAL A 139 -16.48 7.49 -26.27
C VAL A 139 -17.23 6.27 -26.81
N ARG A 140 -17.20 5.14 -26.11
CA ARG A 140 -17.76 3.87 -26.60
C ARG A 140 -19.24 3.71 -26.26
N LEU A 141 -19.59 3.80 -24.97
CA LEU A 141 -20.97 3.59 -24.55
C LEU A 141 -21.88 4.71 -25.10
N GLY A 142 -21.38 5.95 -25.14
CA GLY A 142 -22.05 7.04 -25.85
C GLY A 142 -22.31 6.72 -27.32
N ALA A 143 -21.27 6.32 -28.07
CA ALA A 143 -21.40 6.00 -29.49
C ALA A 143 -22.42 4.87 -29.78
N VAL A 144 -22.41 3.81 -28.98
CA VAL A 144 -23.38 2.70 -29.11
C VAL A 144 -24.79 3.15 -28.77
N LEU A 145 -24.98 3.92 -27.68
CA LEU A 145 -26.30 4.40 -27.26
C LEU A 145 -26.93 5.38 -28.26
N PHE A 146 -26.11 6.20 -28.93
CA PHE A 146 -26.56 7.11 -29.98
C PHE A 146 -26.58 6.47 -31.39
N GLY A 147 -26.24 5.19 -31.51
CA GLY A 147 -26.29 4.43 -32.77
C GLY A 147 -25.23 4.84 -33.79
N THR A 148 -24.13 5.47 -33.37
CA THR A 148 -23.02 5.84 -34.27
C THR A 148 -22.00 4.72 -34.44
N GLU A 149 -21.97 3.74 -33.53
CA GLU A 149 -21.15 2.53 -33.62
C GLU A 149 -21.97 1.28 -33.28
N GLU A 150 -21.65 0.16 -33.92
CA GLU A 150 -22.19 -1.15 -33.54
C GLU A 150 -21.46 -1.71 -32.32
N PHE A 151 -22.18 -2.42 -31.47
CA PHE A 151 -21.60 -3.08 -30.30
C PHE A 151 -20.61 -4.17 -30.73
N SER A 152 -19.39 -4.15 -30.17
CA SER A 152 -18.41 -5.21 -30.34
C SER A 152 -18.02 -5.83 -28.99
N VAL A 153 -17.71 -7.14 -29.00
CA VAL A 153 -17.29 -7.87 -27.79
C VAL A 153 -16.00 -7.29 -27.20
N GLU A 154 -15.14 -6.71 -28.05
CA GLU A 154 -13.89 -6.09 -27.63
C GLU A 154 -14.13 -4.88 -26.69
N MET A 155 -15.23 -4.14 -26.85
CA MET A 155 -15.62 -3.04 -25.96
C MET A 155 -15.82 -3.49 -24.51
N CYS A 156 -16.07 -4.78 -24.26
CA CYS A 156 -16.23 -5.35 -22.92
C CYS A 156 -14.90 -5.58 -22.20
N LEU A 157 -13.76 -5.63 -22.93
CA LEU A 157 -12.47 -6.03 -22.36
C LEU A 157 -12.00 -5.11 -21.21
N PRO A 158 -12.04 -3.77 -21.33
CA PRO A 158 -11.61 -2.88 -20.24
C PRO A 158 -12.46 -3.05 -18.98
N TRP A 159 -13.77 -3.25 -19.15
CA TRP A 159 -14.72 -3.45 -18.05
C TRP A 159 -14.49 -4.78 -17.33
N LEU A 160 -14.24 -5.85 -18.09
CA LEU A 160 -13.89 -7.15 -17.54
C LEU A 160 -12.57 -7.07 -16.74
N VAL A 161 -11.54 -6.41 -17.30
CA VAL A 161 -10.27 -6.19 -16.62
C VAL A 161 -10.45 -5.37 -15.34
N ALA A 162 -11.26 -4.31 -15.36
CA ALA A 162 -11.57 -3.53 -14.18
C ALA A 162 -12.30 -4.35 -13.11
N ALA A 163 -13.29 -5.16 -13.50
CA ALA A 163 -14.06 -6.00 -12.58
C ALA A 163 -13.19 -7.08 -11.92
N ILE A 164 -12.41 -7.82 -12.72
CA ILE A 164 -11.44 -8.80 -12.23
C ILE A 164 -10.39 -8.11 -11.35
N GLY A 165 -9.95 -6.92 -11.76
CA GLY A 165 -8.97 -6.14 -11.04
C GLY A 165 -9.45 -5.67 -9.66
N ILE A 166 -10.69 -5.19 -9.56
CA ILE A 166 -11.32 -4.86 -8.28
C ILE A 166 -11.41 -6.11 -7.39
N TRP A 167 -11.80 -7.25 -7.96
CA TRP A 167 -11.87 -8.51 -7.22
C TRP A 167 -10.50 -8.93 -6.66
N ILE A 168 -9.46 -8.96 -7.49
CA ILE A 168 -8.07 -9.25 -7.07
C ILE A 168 -7.61 -8.26 -5.99
N TRP A 169 -7.84 -6.97 -6.21
CA TRP A 169 -7.46 -5.93 -5.26
C TRP A 169 -8.11 -6.14 -3.89
N VAL A 170 -9.40 -6.46 -3.84
CA VAL A 170 -10.12 -6.75 -2.60
C VAL A 170 -9.56 -7.99 -1.91
N LEU A 171 -9.20 -9.04 -2.65
CA LEU A 171 -8.59 -10.26 -2.10
C LEU A 171 -7.24 -9.94 -1.45
N VAL A 172 -6.35 -9.24 -2.15
CA VAL A 172 -5.04 -8.82 -1.64
C VAL A 172 -5.22 -7.94 -0.39
N ALA A 173 -6.11 -6.94 -0.44
CA ALA A 173 -6.35 -6.05 0.71
C ALA A 173 -6.93 -6.78 1.94
N ARG A 174 -7.69 -7.86 1.75
CA ARG A 174 -8.18 -8.71 2.85
C ARG A 174 -7.07 -9.59 3.41
N ASP A 175 -6.29 -10.22 2.54
CA ASP A 175 -5.17 -11.08 2.92
C ASP A 175 -4.09 -10.31 3.70
N SER A 176 -3.68 -9.13 3.22
CA SER A 176 -2.73 -8.24 3.90
C SER A 176 -3.16 -7.85 5.31
N ARG A 177 -4.47 -7.66 5.55
CA ARG A 177 -5.01 -7.37 6.88
C ARG A 177 -4.95 -8.59 7.80
N LYS A 178 -5.38 -9.75 7.30
CA LYS A 178 -5.32 -11.02 8.06
C LYS A 178 -3.89 -11.34 8.50
N LYS A 179 -2.92 -11.23 7.58
CA LYS A 179 -1.49 -11.44 7.89
C LYS A 179 -0.98 -10.47 8.96
N TYR A 180 -1.43 -9.22 8.95
CA TYR A 180 -1.04 -8.23 9.95
C TYR A 180 -1.62 -8.54 11.33
N GLU A 181 -2.91 -8.87 11.39
CA GLU A 181 -3.59 -9.27 12.63
C GLU A 181 -2.99 -10.55 13.23
N GLU A 182 -2.70 -11.54 12.38
CA GLU A 182 -1.99 -12.76 12.77
C GLU A 182 -0.61 -12.45 13.35
N PHE A 183 0.15 -11.56 12.71
CA PHE A 183 1.46 -11.15 13.20
C PHE A 183 1.39 -10.47 14.56
N LEU A 184 0.45 -9.55 14.76
CA LEU A 184 0.26 -8.88 16.06
C LEU A 184 -0.15 -9.86 17.16
N ARG A 185 -0.98 -10.86 16.83
CA ARG A 185 -1.40 -11.89 17.79
C ARG A 185 -0.24 -12.78 18.22
N ASN A 186 0.61 -13.18 17.29
CA ASN A 186 1.72 -14.11 17.55
C ASN A 186 2.97 -13.41 18.09
N SER A 187 3.16 -12.13 17.77
CA SER A 187 4.35 -11.34 18.12
C SER A 187 3.99 -9.99 18.77
N PRO A 188 3.23 -9.96 19.89
CA PRO A 188 2.77 -8.71 20.51
C PRO A 188 3.90 -7.88 21.15
N GLY A 189 5.07 -8.47 21.38
CA GLY A 189 6.19 -7.85 22.09
C GLY A 189 6.01 -7.88 23.61
N ARG A 190 6.88 -7.16 24.33
CA ARG A 190 6.71 -6.90 25.76
C ARG A 190 5.66 -5.81 25.96
N ASP A 191 4.98 -5.81 27.11
CA ASP A 191 4.12 -4.71 27.51
C ASP A 191 4.95 -3.57 28.12
N VAL A 192 4.61 -2.34 27.78
CA VAL A 192 5.18 -1.12 28.37
C VAL A 192 4.04 -0.36 29.05
N ASN A 193 4.27 0.11 30.27
CA ASN A 193 3.29 0.96 30.95
C ASN A 193 3.20 2.30 30.19
N THR A 194 2.05 2.55 29.54
CA THR A 194 1.77 3.73 28.71
C THR A 194 0.88 4.77 29.41
N GLU A 195 0.75 4.70 30.74
CA GLU A 195 0.01 5.69 31.52
C GLU A 195 0.51 7.10 31.25
N GLY A 196 -0.42 8.01 30.94
CA GLY A 196 -0.12 9.41 30.63
C GLY A 196 0.40 9.66 29.21
N ILE A 197 0.42 8.66 28.33
CA ILE A 197 0.70 8.83 26.90
C ILE A 197 -0.60 8.83 26.11
N ALA A 198 -0.86 9.93 25.40
CA ALA A 198 -1.99 10.03 24.48
C ALA A 198 -1.57 9.57 23.07
N TYR A 199 -2.06 8.42 22.65
CA TYR A 199 -1.89 7.94 21.28
C TYR A 199 -2.92 8.60 20.36
N GLU A 200 -2.53 9.69 19.71
CA GLU A 200 -3.43 10.44 18.82
C GLU A 200 -3.46 9.87 17.39
N VAL A 201 -4.06 10.65 16.48
CA VAL A 201 -4.28 10.33 15.06
C VAL A 201 -3.00 9.86 14.36
N GLY A 202 -1.84 10.40 14.74
CA GLY A 202 -0.53 10.02 14.19
C GLY A 202 -0.17 8.54 14.40
N HIS A 203 -0.72 7.89 15.42
CA HIS A 203 -0.50 6.48 15.71
C HIS A 203 -1.66 5.56 15.32
N GLY A 204 -2.69 6.11 14.69
CA GLY A 204 -3.84 5.33 14.18
C GLY A 204 -4.76 4.78 15.27
N HIS A 205 -4.63 5.21 16.52
CA HIS A 205 -5.64 4.98 17.55
C HIS A 205 -6.74 6.03 17.35
N SER A 206 -7.99 5.59 17.28
CA SER A 206 -9.12 6.52 17.41
C SER A 206 -9.01 7.18 18.78
N LYS A 207 -9.31 8.49 18.90
CA LYS A 207 -9.51 9.13 20.20
C LYS A 207 -10.52 8.27 20.95
N ILE A 208 -10.03 7.43 21.86
CA ILE A 208 -10.90 6.85 22.88
C ILE A 208 -11.23 8.08 23.71
N ASN A 209 -12.50 8.50 23.67
CA ASN A 209 -13.00 9.56 24.53
C ASN A 209 -12.60 9.16 25.96
N GLN A 210 -11.60 9.84 26.50
CA GLN A 210 -11.28 9.81 27.92
C GLN A 210 -12.40 10.52 28.68
#